data_AF-A0AAP5F0V9-F1
#
_entry.id   AF-A0AAP5F0V9-F1
#
_cell.length_a   1.000
_cell.length_b   1.000
_cell.length_c   1.000
_cell.angle_alpha   90.00
_cell.angle_beta   90.00
_cell.angle_gamma   90.00
#
_symmetry.space_group_name_H-M   'P 1'
#
loop_
_entity.id
_entity.type
_entity.pdbx_description
1 polymer ?
#
loop_
_entity_poly.entity_id
_entity_poly.type
_entity_poly.pdbx_seq_one_letter_code
_entity_poly.pdbx_strand_id
1 'polypeptide(L)'
;MFLPIDIESVNAPDQLPPGEYDATCLVWSSPNGHDRMMEFRYTRVGKEHHQACDLLFIDSAGNVRLCDFIRMPDDAWRDSFGARADQLVSLLPDDVSTYRLVDEQDLGCLYLQEGA
;
A
#
# COMPACT_ATOMS: atom_id res chain seq x y z
N MET A 1 -4.76 -8.44 -18.37
CA MET A 1 -5.80 -7.39 -18.47
C MET A 1 -5.38 -6.31 -17.49
N PHE A 2 -4.92 -5.16 -17.98
CA PHE A 2 -4.63 -4.00 -17.12
C PHE A 2 -5.97 -3.38 -16.74
N LEU A 3 -6.26 -3.24 -15.46
CA LEU A 3 -7.40 -2.45 -15.02
C LEU A 3 -7.02 -0.98 -15.23
N PRO A 4 -7.76 -0.19 -16.02
CA PRO A 4 -7.50 1.23 -16.20
C PRO A 4 -8.04 1.99 -14.99
N ILE A 5 -7.33 1.88 -13.87
CA ILE A 5 -7.69 2.58 -12.64
C ILE A 5 -6.73 3.75 -12.52
N ASP A 6 -7.21 4.94 -12.89
CA ASP A 6 -6.57 6.19 -12.46
C ASP A 6 -6.99 6.43 -11.01
N ILE A 7 -6.02 6.45 -10.10
CA ILE A 7 -6.24 6.76 -8.69
C ILE A 7 -6.05 8.26 -8.54
N GLU A 8 -7.09 8.98 -8.13
CA GLU A 8 -6.91 10.33 -7.63
C GLU A 8 -6.27 10.23 -6.24
N SER A 9 -5.01 10.67 -6.15
CA SER A 9 -4.25 10.67 -4.91
C SER A 9 -3.61 12.04 -4.66
N VAL A 10 -3.65 12.49 -3.40
CA VAL A 10 -2.85 13.63 -2.93
C VAL A 10 -1.38 13.25 -2.70
N ASN A 11 -1.08 11.96 -2.74
CA ASN A 11 0.28 11.44 -2.69
C ASN A 11 0.89 11.43 -4.08
N ALA A 12 2.19 11.68 -4.15
CA ALA A 12 2.94 11.69 -5.39
C ALA A 12 4.29 10.99 -5.20
N PRO A 13 4.81 10.29 -6.22
CA PRO A 13 6.08 9.57 -6.12
C PRO A 13 7.28 10.45 -5.74
N ASP A 14 7.26 11.73 -6.10
CA ASP A 14 8.31 12.71 -5.78
C ASP A 14 8.37 13.10 -4.29
N GLN A 15 7.36 12.71 -3.51
CA GLN A 15 7.36 12.85 -2.05
C GLN A 15 8.19 11.75 -1.37
N LEU A 16 8.53 10.68 -2.09
CA LEU A 16 9.43 9.63 -1.60
C LEU A 16 10.88 10.02 -1.87
N PRO A 17 11.80 9.83 -0.90
CA PRO A 17 13.21 10.04 -1.14
C PRO A 17 13.72 9.17 -2.30
N PRO A 18 14.50 9.71 -3.24
CA PRO A 18 15.10 8.95 -4.33
C PRO A 18 15.94 7.77 -3.85
N GLY A 19 15.97 6.69 -4.61
CA GLY A 19 16.81 5.53 -4.32
C GLY A 19 16.15 4.20 -4.66
N GLU A 20 16.79 3.13 -4.19
CA GLU A 20 16.33 1.75 -4.38
C GLU A 20 15.35 1.35 -3.26
N TYR A 21 14.27 0.68 -3.65
CA TYR A 21 13.20 0.20 -2.79
C TYR A 21 12.95 -1.27 -3.03
N ASP A 22 12.97 -2.06 -1.97
CA ASP A 22 12.45 -3.43 -1.99
C ASP A 22 10.91 -3.37 -1.98
N ALA A 23 10.29 -4.11 -2.88
CA ALA A 23 8.85 -4.23 -2.99
C ALA A 23 8.39 -5.63 -2.58
N THR A 24 7.41 -5.70 -1.68
CA THR A 24 6.80 -6.97 -1.26
C THR A 24 5.28 -6.86 -1.37
N CYS A 25 4.64 -7.87 -1.93
CA CYS A 25 3.18 -7.99 -1.93
C CYS A 25 2.74 -9.02 -0.89
N LEU A 26 1.91 -8.61 0.04
CA LEU A 26 1.23 -9.49 0.98
C LEU A 26 -0.21 -9.72 0.51
N VAL A 27 -0.61 -10.97 0.37
CA VAL A 27 -1.98 -11.33 -0.01
C VAL A 27 -2.72 -11.82 1.22
N TRP A 28 -3.85 -11.17 1.48
CA TRP A 28 -4.71 -11.41 2.61
C TRP A 28 -6.07 -11.91 2.15
N SER A 29 -6.67 -12.82 2.92
CA SER A 29 -8.02 -13.35 2.73
C SER A 29 -8.93 -12.90 3.85
N SER A 30 -10.16 -12.53 3.53
CA SER A 30 -11.21 -12.39 4.54
C SER A 30 -11.56 -13.75 5.16
N PRO A 31 -12.20 -13.79 6.35
CA PRO A 31 -12.55 -15.04 7.02
C PRO A 31 -13.48 -15.97 6.22
N ASN A 32 -14.32 -15.39 5.34
CA ASN A 32 -15.22 -16.15 4.48
C ASN A 32 -14.51 -16.72 3.23
N GLY A 33 -13.25 -16.33 2.98
CA GLY A 33 -12.45 -16.83 1.86
C GLY A 33 -12.77 -16.19 0.50
N HIS A 34 -13.72 -15.27 0.43
CA HIS A 34 -14.25 -14.69 -0.82
C HIS A 34 -13.71 -13.29 -1.13
N ASP A 35 -13.24 -12.54 -0.14
CA ASP A 35 -12.63 -11.23 -0.36
C ASP A 35 -11.11 -11.35 -0.26
N ARG A 36 -10.41 -10.51 -1.02
CA ARG A 36 -8.95 -10.46 -1.06
C ARG A 36 -8.48 -9.03 -0.84
N MET A 37 -7.39 -8.90 -0.10
CA MET A 37 -6.65 -7.65 0.00
C MET A 37 -5.20 -7.95 -0.38
N MET A 38 -4.62 -7.12 -1.23
CA MET A 38 -3.19 -7.16 -1.55
C MET A 38 -2.55 -5.88 -1.00
N GLU A 39 -1.51 -6.04 -0.22
CA GLU A 39 -0.73 -4.96 0.37
C GLU A 39 0.66 -4.94 -0.25
N PHE A 40 0.92 -3.92 -1.06
CA PHE A 40 2.22 -3.69 -1.67
C PHE A 40 3.01 -2.77 -0.74
N ARG A 41 4.11 -3.24 -0.17
CA ARG A 41 4.97 -2.46 0.72
C ARG A 41 6.24 -2.06 -0.02
N TYR A 42 6.62 -0.80 0.12
CA TYR A 42 7.85 -0.26 -0.45
C TYR A 42 8.79 0.19 0.67
N THR A 43 9.91 -0.51 0.79
CA THR A 43 10.94 -0.21 1.81
C THR A 43 12.22 0.20 1.11
N ARG A 44 12.65 1.44 1.33
CA ARG A 44 13.92 1.93 0.81
C ARG A 44 15.06 1.10 1.40
N VAL A 45 15.98 0.65 0.56
CA VAL A 45 17.14 -0.15 0.98
C VAL A 45 17.89 0.57 2.12
N GLY A 46 18.13 -0.16 3.20
CA GLY A 46 18.79 0.37 4.41
C GLY A 46 17.85 1.09 5.39
N LYS A 47 16.53 1.07 5.18
CA LYS A 47 15.52 1.52 6.16
C LYS A 47 14.87 0.33 6.85
N GLU A 48 14.51 0.50 8.11
CA GLU A 48 13.84 -0.53 8.92
C GLU A 48 12.33 -0.61 8.68
N HIS A 49 11.74 0.49 8.20
CA HIS A 49 10.30 0.62 8.01
C HIS A 49 9.99 0.91 6.55
N HIS A 50 8.82 0.49 6.07
CA HIS A 50 8.32 0.87 4.76
C HIS A 50 7.98 2.37 4.72
N GLN A 51 8.21 3.00 3.57
CA GLN A 51 7.93 4.43 3.33
C GLN A 51 6.63 4.66 2.59
N ALA A 52 6.14 3.65 1.87
CA ALA A 52 4.86 3.70 1.19
C ALA A 52 4.24 2.32 1.18
N CYS A 53 2.93 2.28 0.99
CA CYS A 53 2.24 1.07 0.61
C CYS A 53 0.99 1.35 -0.21
N ASP A 54 0.63 0.41 -1.09
CA ASP A 54 -0.64 0.39 -1.79
C ASP A 54 -1.51 -0.74 -1.27
N LEU A 55 -2.81 -0.50 -1.09
CA LEU A 55 -3.78 -1.52 -0.73
C LEU A 55 -4.82 -1.70 -1.82
N LEU A 56 -4.87 -2.89 -2.40
CA LEU A 56 -5.89 -3.30 -3.35
C LEU A 56 -6.87 -4.27 -2.70
N PHE A 57 -8.13 -3.85 -2.56
CA PHE A 57 -9.23 -4.67 -2.07
C PHE A 57 -10.06 -5.17 -3.24
N ILE A 58 -10.35 -6.46 -3.25
CA ILE A 58 -11.24 -7.11 -4.21
C ILE A 58 -12.30 -7.85 -3.39
N ASP A 59 -13.54 -7.41 -3.47
CA ASP A 59 -14.64 -8.09 -2.78
C ASP A 59 -15.18 -9.29 -3.59
N SER A 60 -16.01 -10.09 -2.93
CA SER A 60 -16.67 -11.25 -3.53
C SER A 60 -17.56 -10.96 -4.75
N ALA A 61 -17.99 -9.71 -4.95
CA ALA A 61 -18.73 -9.26 -6.12
C ALA A 61 -17.81 -8.82 -7.26
N GLY A 62 -16.49 -8.78 -7.03
CA GLY A 62 -15.48 -8.33 -7.98
C GLY A 62 -15.30 -6.82 -7.99
N ASN A 63 -15.86 -6.07 -7.03
CA ASN A 63 -15.57 -4.66 -6.92
C ASN A 63 -14.14 -4.47 -6.42
N VAL A 64 -13.46 -3.49 -7.01
CA VAL A 64 -12.07 -3.18 -6.72
C VAL A 64 -12.00 -1.80 -6.06
N ARG A 65 -11.32 -1.73 -4.92
CA ARG A 65 -10.98 -0.47 -4.24
C ARG A 65 -9.49 -0.40 -4.03
N LEU A 66 -8.89 0.76 -4.28
CA LEU A 66 -7.46 0.97 -4.19
C LEU A 66 -7.20 2.24 -3.39
N CYS A 67 -6.21 2.19 -2.51
CA CYS A 67 -5.74 3.34 -1.74
C CYS A 67 -4.22 3.24 -1.61
N ASP A 68 -3.53 4.35 -1.83
CA ASP A 68 -2.11 4.50 -1.57
C ASP A 68 -1.88 5.18 -0.21
N PHE A 69 -0.72 4.93 0.37
CA PHE A 69 -0.31 5.53 1.62
C PHE A 69 1.16 5.87 1.56
N ILE A 70 1.51 7.05 2.09
CA ILE A 70 2.91 7.43 2.28
C ILE A 70 3.17 7.70 3.76
N ARG A 71 4.37 7.36 4.20
CA ARG A 71 4.88 7.72 5.51
C ARG A 71 5.53 9.09 5.45
N MET A 72 4.97 10.02 6.21
CA MET A 72 5.38 11.41 6.28
C MET A 72 6.67 11.57 7.09
N PRO A 73 7.37 12.72 7.00
CA PRO A 73 8.61 12.97 7.76
C PRO A 73 8.46 12.93 9.28
N ASP A 74 7.24 13.08 9.81
CA ASP A 74 6.91 12.94 11.23
C ASP A 74 6.43 11.52 11.59
N ASP A 75 6.76 10.54 10.75
CA ASP A 75 6.43 9.11 10.87
C ASP A 75 4.94 8.74 10.78
N ALA A 76 4.04 9.72 10.67
CA ALA A 76 2.61 9.49 10.44
C ALA A 76 2.33 9.01 9.02
N TRP A 77 1.26 8.24 8.85
CA TRP A 77 0.74 7.83 7.56
C TRP A 77 -0.24 8.86 7.00
N ARG A 78 -0.25 9.01 5.68
CA ARG A 78 -1.27 9.77 4.93
C ARG A 78 -1.86 8.91 3.82
N ASP A 79 -3.18 8.85 3.72
CA ASP A 79 -3.88 8.14 2.64
C ASP A 79 -4.03 8.99 1.36
N SER A 80 -4.58 8.39 0.30
CA SER A 80 -4.83 9.07 -0.99
C SER A 80 -5.72 10.30 -0.90
N PHE A 81 -6.53 10.42 0.16
CA PHE A 81 -7.48 11.52 0.37
C PHE A 81 -6.93 12.61 1.31
N GLY A 82 -5.74 12.40 1.86
CA GLY A 82 -5.06 13.33 2.76
C GLY A 82 -5.37 13.15 4.24
N ALA A 83 -6.13 12.13 4.64
CA ALA A 83 -6.32 11.79 6.04
C ALA A 83 -5.01 11.28 6.63
N ARG A 84 -4.73 11.62 7.90
CA ARG A 84 -3.45 11.31 8.56
C ARG A 84 -3.66 10.57 9.87
N ALA A 85 -2.79 9.61 10.16
CA ALA A 85 -2.76 8.91 11.45
C ALA A 85 -1.36 8.38 11.77
N ASP A 86 -1.06 8.22 13.06
CA ASP A 86 0.25 7.71 13.51
C ASP A 86 0.47 6.23 13.11
N GLN A 87 -0.62 5.48 12.95
CA GLN A 87 -0.58 4.07 12.57
C GLN A 87 -1.43 3.85 11.33
N LEU A 88 -0.91 3.05 10.38
CA LEU A 88 -1.58 2.74 9.13
C LEU A 88 -2.97 2.14 9.37
N VAL A 89 -3.10 1.22 10.34
CA VAL A 89 -4.37 0.55 10.68
C VAL A 89 -5.51 1.52 11.01
N SER A 90 -5.19 2.71 11.53
CA SER A 90 -6.19 3.73 11.86
C SER A 90 -6.81 4.42 10.63
N LEU A 91 -6.20 4.26 9.46
CA LEU A 91 -6.72 4.73 8.17
C LEU A 91 -7.45 3.62 7.39
N LEU A 92 -7.44 2.39 7.91
CA LEU A 92 -8.06 1.25 7.25
C LEU A 92 -9.49 1.03 7.75
N PRO A 93 -10.37 0.47 6.92
CA PRO A 93 -11.66 -0.02 7.38
C PRO A 93 -11.52 -1.08 8.49
N ASP A 94 -12.38 -1.02 9.51
CA ASP A 94 -12.31 -1.89 10.71
C ASP A 94 -12.34 -3.39 10.38
N ASP A 95 -13.04 -3.78 9.31
CA ASP A 95 -13.21 -5.17 8.88
C ASP A 95 -11.90 -5.79 8.38
N VAL A 96 -10.92 -4.99 7.97
CA VAL A 96 -9.59 -5.45 7.54
C VAL A 96 -8.85 -6.18 8.65
N SER A 97 -9.09 -5.83 9.91
CA SER A 97 -8.48 -6.51 11.08
C SER A 97 -8.81 -8.02 11.16
N THR A 98 -9.87 -8.44 10.48
CA THR A 98 -10.31 -9.85 10.45
C THR A 98 -9.59 -10.67 9.37
N TYR A 99 -8.92 -10.02 8.42
CA TYR A 99 -8.23 -10.69 7.34
C TYR A 99 -7.01 -11.45 7.86
N ARG A 100 -6.61 -12.47 7.11
CA ARG A 100 -5.46 -13.33 7.43
C ARG A 100 -4.53 -13.41 6.24
N LEU A 101 -3.23 -13.31 6.52
CA LEU A 101 -2.19 -13.47 5.50
C LEU A 101 -2.25 -14.90 4.96
N VAL A 102 -2.27 -15.03 3.64
CA VAL A 102 -2.31 -16.32 2.95
C VAL A 102 -1.15 -16.50 1.99
N ASP A 103 -0.51 -15.42 1.56
CA ASP A 103 0.65 -15.45 0.67
C ASP A 103 1.51 -14.20 0.85
N GLU A 104 2.80 -14.35 0.53
CA GLU A 104 3.78 -13.28 0.53
C GLU A 104 4.68 -13.45 -0.69
N GLN A 105 4.81 -12.39 -1.49
CA GLN A 105 5.54 -12.40 -2.75
C GLN A 105 6.56 -11.27 -2.77
N ASP A 106 7.82 -11.63 -2.96
CA ASP A 106 8.88 -10.68 -3.29
C ASP A 106 8.71 -10.20 -4.74
N LEU A 107 8.59 -8.88 -4.91
CA LEU A 107 8.45 -8.24 -6.21
C LEU A 107 9.79 -7.68 -6.73
N GLY A 108 10.85 -7.81 -5.95
CA GLY A 108 12.19 -7.32 -6.25
C GLY A 108 12.37 -5.82 -5.98
N CYS A 109 13.43 -5.27 -6.57
CA CYS A 109 13.82 -3.89 -6.35
C CYS A 109 13.22 -2.94 -7.40
N LEU A 110 12.73 -1.79 -6.93
CA LEU A 110 12.31 -0.65 -7.72
C LEU A 110 13.29 0.51 -7.51
N TYR A 111 13.57 1.28 -8.55
CA TYR A 111 14.42 2.46 -8.45
C TYR A 111 13.62 3.72 -8.72
N LEU A 112 13.54 4.61 -7.71
CA LEU A 112 12.96 5.94 -7.84
C LEU A 112 14.06 6.95 -8.15
N GLN A 113 13.96 7.58 -9.32
CA GLN A 113 14.89 8.62 -9.77
C GLN A 113 14.62 9.95 -9.06
N GLU A 114 15.63 10.80 -8.94
CA GLU A 114 15.42 12.21 -8.61
C GLU A 114 14.52 12.84 -9.67
N GLY A 115 13.51 13.60 -9.23
CA GLY A 115 12.70 14.41 -10.13
C GLY A 115 13.60 15.32 -10.95
N ALA A 116 13.42 15.30 -12.28
CA ALA A 116 14.15 16.16 -13.21
C ALA A 116 13.86 17.65 -12.98
#